data_AF-A0A7J7HM34-F1
#
_entry.id   AF-A0A7J7HM34-F1
#
_cell.length_a   1.000
_cell.length_b   1.000
_cell.length_c   1.000
_cell.angle_alpha   90.00
_cell.angle_beta   90.00
_cell.angle_gamma   90.00
#
_symmetry.space_group_name_H-M   'P 1'
#
loop_
_entity.id
_entity.type
_entity.pdbx_description
1 polymer ?
#
loop_
_entity_poly.entity_id
_entity_poly.type
_entity_poly.pdbx_seq_one_letter_code
_entity_poly.pdbx_strand_id
1 'polypeptide(L)'
;MFSWIGDLEVFDPILSGTETRVLESLGCSILSVNEQGRRQALKPTLFFMPHCEAELYDNLLQANWRSDMLNRIILFGNSFETYEQYGSVFKNSNVVNLRKHILAVRRFTKEFGIKTVSDDYFQAFHDLSWHFFSIEPEMQLNIV
;
A
#
# COMPACT_ATOMS: atom_id res chain seq x y z
N MET A 1 4.52 17.07 -19.18
CA MET A 1 3.65 16.31 -18.25
C MET A 1 3.76 14.84 -18.64
N PHE A 2 3.88 13.93 -17.68
CA PHE A 2 4.24 12.52 -17.93
C PHE A 2 3.16 11.79 -18.73
N SER A 3 3.28 11.75 -20.06
CA SER A 3 2.30 11.15 -20.98
C SER A 3 2.11 9.63 -20.83
N TRP A 4 2.86 9.01 -19.93
CA TRP A 4 2.85 7.58 -19.64
C TRP A 4 2.18 7.25 -18.30
N ILE A 5 1.93 8.25 -17.46
CA ILE A 5 1.14 8.08 -16.23
C ILE A 5 -0.32 8.29 -16.63
N GLY A 6 -1.17 7.30 -16.31
CA GLY A 6 -2.60 7.40 -16.51
C GLY A 6 -3.25 8.34 -15.49
N ASP A 7 -4.46 8.00 -15.05
CA ASP A 7 -5.20 8.79 -14.07
C ASP A 7 -4.49 8.82 -12.71
N LEU A 8 -4.49 9.99 -12.06
CA LEU A 8 -4.02 10.17 -10.68
C LEU A 8 -5.25 10.30 -9.78
N GLU A 9 -5.53 9.25 -9.01
CA GLU A 9 -6.69 9.19 -8.10
C GLU A 9 -6.24 9.43 -6.66
N VAL A 10 -7.00 10.23 -5.91
CA VAL A 10 -6.68 10.57 -4.51
C VAL A 10 -7.91 10.37 -3.64
N PHE A 11 -7.72 9.69 -2.51
CA PHE A 11 -8.69 9.58 -1.43
C PHE A 11 -8.02 9.87 -0.11
N ASP A 12 -8.60 10.78 0.67
CA ASP A 12 -8.29 10.95 2.08
C ASP A 12 -9.55 11.51 2.78
N PRO A 13 -10.04 10.86 3.86
CA PRO A 13 -11.28 11.24 4.54
C PRO A 13 -11.22 12.62 5.20
N ILE A 14 -10.03 13.19 5.42
CA ILE A 14 -9.85 14.49 6.07
C ILE A 14 -9.57 15.63 5.07
N LEU A 15 -9.62 15.36 3.76
CA LEU A 15 -9.45 16.40 2.74
C LEU A 15 -10.47 17.53 2.92
N SER A 16 -9.96 18.74 3.03
CA SER A 16 -10.77 19.95 3.00
C SER A 16 -11.22 20.28 1.57
N GLY A 17 -12.26 21.10 1.46
CA GLY A 17 -12.71 21.62 0.16
C GLY A 17 -11.63 22.46 -0.56
N THR A 18 -10.69 23.06 0.17
CA THR A 18 -9.57 23.79 -0.44
C THR A 18 -8.54 22.85 -1.04
N GLU A 19 -8.14 21.80 -0.32
CA GLU A 19 -7.20 20.79 -0.82
C GLU A 19 -7.78 20.05 -2.03
N THR A 20 -9.07 19.68 -1.96
CA THR A 20 -9.82 19.07 -3.06
C THR A 20 -9.69 19.91 -4.33
N ARG A 21 -10.00 21.21 -4.27
CA ARG A 21 -9.92 22.12 -5.44
C ARG A 21 -8.51 22.24 -5.99
N VAL A 22 -7.50 22.29 -5.10
CA VAL A 22 -6.09 22.36 -5.53
C VAL A 22 -5.70 21.08 -6.26
N LEU A 23 -5.99 19.91 -5.69
CA LEU A 23 -5.69 18.61 -6.31
C LEU A 23 -6.37 18.46 -7.67
N GLU A 24 -7.65 18.83 -7.78
CA GLU A 24 -8.38 18.84 -9.05
C GLU A 24 -7.74 19.77 -10.08
N SER A 25 -7.31 20.97 -9.66
CA SER A 25 -6.61 21.91 -10.55
C SER A 25 -5.24 21.40 -11.04
N LEU A 26 -4.63 20.46 -10.30
CA LEU A 26 -3.40 19.76 -10.68
C LEU A 26 -3.67 18.52 -11.55
N GLY A 27 -4.93 18.21 -11.85
CA GLY A 27 -5.34 17.07 -12.68
C GLY A 27 -5.58 15.78 -11.92
N CYS A 28 -5.72 15.83 -10.59
CA CYS A 28 -6.09 14.66 -9.78
C CYS A 28 -7.60 14.44 -9.81
N SER A 29 -8.02 13.18 -9.78
CA SER A 29 -9.43 12.80 -9.57
C SER A 29 -9.65 12.48 -8.10
N ILE A 30 -10.53 13.22 -7.43
CA ILE A 30 -10.87 12.97 -6.03
C ILE A 30 -11.92 11.88 -5.95
N LEU A 31 -11.61 10.84 -5.19
CA LEU A 31 -12.52 9.73 -4.96
C LEU A 31 -13.54 10.14 -3.90
N SER A 32 -14.83 10.01 -4.22
CA SER A 32 -15.92 10.36 -3.29
C SER A 32 -16.36 9.21 -2.39
N VAL A 33 -15.84 8.00 -2.62
CA VAL A 33 -16.23 6.78 -1.92
C VAL A 33 -15.06 6.29 -1.09
N ASN A 34 -15.29 6.09 0.21
CA ASN A 34 -14.31 5.42 1.07
C ASN A 34 -14.34 3.91 0.79
N GLU A 35 -13.36 3.44 0.03
CA GLU A 35 -13.19 2.02 -0.30
C GLU A 35 -12.45 1.22 0.78
N GLN A 36 -12.05 1.87 1.88
CA GLN A 36 -11.32 1.23 2.98
C GLN A 36 -10.03 0.54 2.51
N GLY A 37 -9.36 1.11 1.51
CA GLY A 37 -8.14 0.53 0.91
C GLY A 37 -8.37 -0.61 -0.07
N ARG A 38 -9.62 -0.97 -0.41
CA ARG A 38 -9.96 -2.14 -1.26
C ARG A 38 -9.94 -1.88 -2.77
N ARG A 39 -9.18 -0.89 -3.23
CA ARG A 39 -9.07 -0.53 -4.65
C ARG A 39 -8.40 -1.65 -5.43
N GLN A 40 -9.01 -2.07 -6.55
CA GLN A 40 -8.47 -3.12 -7.40
C GLN A 40 -7.50 -2.57 -8.46
N ALA A 41 -6.36 -3.25 -8.65
CA ALA A 41 -5.34 -2.94 -9.64
C ALA A 41 -5.71 -3.52 -11.01
N LEU A 42 -6.72 -2.94 -11.65
CA LEU A 42 -7.20 -3.41 -12.97
C LEU A 42 -6.16 -3.20 -14.09
N LYS A 43 -5.20 -2.31 -13.90
CA LYS A 43 -4.05 -2.02 -14.76
C LYS A 43 -2.79 -1.92 -13.89
N PRO A 44 -1.56 -1.89 -14.46
CA PRO A 44 -0.38 -1.57 -13.67
C PRO A 44 -0.58 -0.25 -12.91
N THR A 45 -0.52 -0.32 -11.57
CA THR A 45 -0.91 0.77 -10.68
C THR A 45 0.12 0.94 -9.57
N LEU A 46 0.55 2.18 -9.37
CA LEU A 46 1.30 2.58 -8.19
C LEU A 46 0.32 2.99 -7.09
N PHE A 47 0.38 2.31 -5.95
CA PHE A 47 -0.27 2.73 -4.73
C PHE A 47 0.72 3.51 -3.87
N PHE A 48 0.38 4.75 -3.55
CA PHE A 48 1.15 5.63 -2.66
C PHE A 48 0.39 5.78 -1.35
N MET A 49 0.85 5.08 -0.30
CA MET A 49 0.11 4.93 0.97
C MET A 49 0.98 5.17 2.21
N PRO A 50 1.88 6.17 2.25
CA PRO A 50 2.75 6.37 3.41
C PRO A 50 1.95 6.59 4.71
N HIS A 51 2.40 5.97 5.80
CA HIS A 51 1.84 6.07 7.15
C HIS A 51 0.37 5.64 7.33
N CYS A 52 -0.23 5.01 6.31
CA CYS A 52 -1.55 4.40 6.41
C CYS A 52 -1.59 3.31 7.50
N GLU A 53 -2.77 3.03 8.06
CA GLU A 53 -2.90 1.91 9.02
C GLU A 53 -2.65 0.56 8.32
N ALA A 54 -2.14 -0.42 9.07
CA ALA A 54 -1.89 -1.77 8.57
C ALA A 54 -3.13 -2.41 7.91
N GLU A 55 -4.33 -2.10 8.41
CA GLU A 55 -5.59 -2.59 7.86
C GLU A 55 -5.81 -2.17 6.40
N LEU A 56 -5.39 -0.96 6.02
CA LEU A 56 -5.53 -0.48 4.64
C LEU A 56 -4.63 -1.28 3.68
N TYR A 57 -3.44 -1.68 4.10
CA TYR A 57 -2.57 -2.57 3.33
C TYR A 57 -3.14 -3.97 3.21
N ASP A 58 -3.66 -4.54 4.31
CA ASP A 58 -4.27 -5.87 4.29
C ASP A 58 -5.51 -5.88 3.39
N ASN A 59 -6.35 -4.84 3.45
CA ASN A 59 -7.51 -4.65 2.58
C ASN A 59 -7.12 -4.51 1.10
N LEU A 60 -6.06 -3.75 0.79
CA LEU A 60 -5.54 -3.61 -0.57
C LEU A 60 -5.08 -4.97 -1.12
N LEU A 61 -4.27 -5.69 -0.35
CA LEU A 61 -3.77 -7.01 -0.72
C LEU A 61 -4.93 -8.00 -0.89
N GLN A 62 -5.89 -8.00 0.03
CA GLN A 62 -7.07 -8.87 -0.01
C GLN A 62 -7.91 -8.62 -1.27
N ALA A 63 -8.18 -7.36 -1.61
CA ALA A 63 -8.98 -7.00 -2.80
C ALA A 63 -8.31 -7.42 -4.11
N ASN A 64 -6.99 -7.62 -4.07
CA ASN A 64 -6.15 -7.97 -5.20
C ASN A 64 -5.54 -9.37 -5.07
N TRP A 65 -6.06 -10.27 -4.23
CA TRP A 65 -5.43 -11.55 -3.84
C TRP A 65 -5.42 -12.64 -4.93
N ARG A 66 -4.83 -12.32 -6.08
CA ARG A 66 -4.58 -13.17 -7.24
C ARG A 66 -3.22 -12.81 -7.81
N SER A 67 -2.48 -13.79 -8.32
CA SER A 67 -1.12 -13.55 -8.84
C SER A 67 -1.08 -12.48 -9.93
N ASP A 68 -2.05 -12.49 -10.85
CA ASP A 68 -2.15 -11.52 -11.95
C ASP A 68 -2.53 -10.10 -11.51
N MET A 69 -3.20 -9.94 -10.37
CA MET A 69 -3.58 -8.64 -9.81
C MET A 69 -2.46 -8.08 -8.93
N LEU A 70 -1.88 -8.89 -8.05
CA LEU A 70 -0.75 -8.47 -7.20
C LEU A 70 0.46 -8.06 -8.03
N ASN A 71 0.76 -8.77 -9.12
CA ASN A 71 1.87 -8.41 -10.02
C ASN A 71 1.65 -7.09 -10.78
N ARG A 72 0.44 -6.50 -10.74
CA ARG A 72 0.18 -5.15 -11.30
C ARG A 72 0.44 -4.04 -10.30
N ILE A 73 0.67 -4.38 -9.03
CA ILE A 73 0.86 -3.42 -7.96
C ILE A 73 2.35 -3.09 -7.82
N ILE A 74 2.66 -1.80 -7.84
CA ILE A 74 3.82 -1.27 -7.16
C ILE A 74 3.28 -0.54 -5.94
N LEU A 75 3.82 -0.82 -4.76
CA LEU A 75 3.38 -0.16 -3.54
C LEU A 75 4.54 0.64 -2.96
N PHE A 76 4.30 1.92 -2.68
CA PHE A 76 5.15 2.76 -1.87
C PHE A 76 4.40 3.10 -0.59
N GLY A 77 4.90 2.63 0.55
CA GLY A 77 4.23 2.77 1.83
C GLY A 77 5.11 2.23 2.95
N ASN A 78 4.50 1.91 4.09
CA ASN A 78 5.17 1.41 5.27
C ASN A 78 5.93 0.12 4.95
N SER A 79 7.05 -0.07 5.64
CA SER A 79 7.81 -1.30 5.57
C SER A 79 6.96 -2.48 6.02
N PHE A 80 7.05 -3.60 5.29
CA PHE A 80 6.40 -4.84 5.72
C PHE A 80 7.25 -5.57 6.76
N GLU A 81 8.57 -5.28 6.79
CA GLU A 81 9.51 -5.72 7.84
C GLU A 81 9.04 -5.38 9.24
N THR A 82 8.62 -4.15 9.46
CA THR A 82 8.19 -3.67 10.78
C THR A 82 6.98 -4.44 11.32
N TYR A 83 6.02 -4.80 10.46
CA TYR A 83 4.79 -5.50 10.89
C TYR A 83 5.03 -6.91 11.44
N GLU A 84 6.05 -7.62 10.96
CA GLU A 84 6.45 -8.93 11.46
C GLU A 84 7.08 -8.83 12.85
N GLN A 85 7.94 -7.82 13.05
CA GLN A 85 8.62 -7.58 14.32
C GLN A 85 7.61 -7.29 15.44
N TYR A 86 6.58 -6.48 15.19
CA TYR A 86 5.52 -6.19 16.18
C TYR A 86 4.59 -7.39 16.45
N GLY A 87 4.35 -8.27 15.46
CA GLY A 87 3.51 -9.46 15.64
C GLY A 87 4.11 -10.49 16.61
N SER A 88 5.44 -10.53 16.72
CA SER A 88 6.16 -11.39 17.67
C SER A 88 5.99 -10.96 19.13
N VAL A 89 5.71 -9.67 19.38
CA VAL A 89 5.59 -9.06 20.71
C VAL A 89 4.15 -9.07 21.23
N PHE A 90 3.15 -8.96 20.35
CA PHE A 90 1.74 -8.88 20.72
C PHE A 90 0.93 -10.06 20.13
N LYS A 91 0.90 -11.19 20.85
CA LYS A 91 0.05 -12.37 20.55
C LYS A 91 -1.45 -12.10 20.84
N ASN A 92 -2.01 -11.03 20.30
CA ASN A 92 -3.45 -10.79 20.32
C ASN A 92 -4.08 -11.27 19.01
N SER A 93 -5.07 -12.17 19.11
CA SER A 93 -5.74 -12.82 17.96
C SER A 93 -6.31 -11.86 16.92
N ASN A 94 -6.77 -10.68 17.34
CA ASN A 94 -7.32 -9.67 16.43
C ASN A 94 -6.25 -8.97 15.58
N VAL A 95 -5.04 -8.78 16.11
CA VAL A 95 -3.93 -8.10 15.39
C VAL A 95 -3.33 -9.01 14.31
N VAL A 96 -3.33 -10.33 14.55
CA VAL A 96 -2.89 -11.34 13.57
C VAL A 96 -3.81 -11.36 12.35
N ASN A 97 -5.13 -11.18 12.53
CA ASN A 97 -6.08 -11.20 11.42
C ASN A 97 -5.96 -9.97 10.50
N LEU A 98 -5.54 -8.82 11.04
CA LEU A 98 -5.38 -7.55 10.31
C LEU A 98 -4.10 -7.47 9.46
N ARG A 99 -3.24 -8.50 9.48
CA ARG A 99 -1.94 -8.50 8.79
C ARG A 99 -1.67 -9.79 8.02
N LYS A 100 -2.65 -10.67 7.92
CA LYS A 100 -2.46 -12.01 7.34
C LYS A 100 -2.03 -11.95 5.88
N HIS A 101 -2.57 -11.01 5.10
CA HIS A 101 -2.20 -10.85 3.70
C HIS A 101 -0.81 -10.22 3.58
N ILE A 102 -0.48 -9.25 4.44
CA ILE A 102 0.86 -8.64 4.52
C ILE A 102 1.90 -9.74 4.78
N LEU A 103 1.70 -10.56 5.81
CA LEU A 103 2.61 -11.66 6.18
C LEU A 103 2.70 -12.72 5.08
N ALA A 104 1.56 -13.11 4.49
CA ALA A 104 1.53 -14.14 3.46
C ALA A 104 2.23 -13.69 2.15
N VAL A 105 2.08 -12.42 1.75
CA VAL A 105 2.64 -11.91 0.49
C VAL A 105 4.14 -11.64 0.58
N ARG A 106 4.71 -11.46 1.78
CA ARG A 106 6.14 -11.15 1.99
C ARG A 106 7.09 -12.04 1.20
N ARG A 107 6.84 -13.36 1.19
CA ARG A 107 7.70 -14.33 0.50
C ARG A 107 7.80 -14.10 -1.01
N PHE A 108 6.84 -13.36 -1.56
CA PHE A 108 6.75 -12.97 -2.97
C PHE A 108 7.03 -11.47 -3.18
N THR A 109 7.40 -10.75 -2.13
CA THR A 109 7.60 -9.30 -2.15
C THR A 109 9.09 -9.00 -2.11
N LYS A 110 9.56 -8.26 -3.10
CA LYS A 110 10.87 -7.62 -3.05
C LYS A 110 10.70 -6.23 -2.46
N GLU A 111 11.12 -6.09 -1.21
CA GLU A 111 11.03 -4.84 -0.45
C GLU A 111 12.35 -4.06 -0.55
N PHE A 112 12.26 -2.74 -0.76
CA PHE A 112 13.38 -1.81 -0.72
C PHE A 112 13.07 -0.65 0.21
N GLY A 113 13.60 -0.71 1.44
CA GLY A 113 13.49 0.37 2.41
C GLY A 113 14.19 1.64 1.94
N ILE A 114 13.54 2.79 2.15
CA ILE A 114 14.11 4.11 1.93
C ILE A 114 15.13 4.38 3.05
N LYS A 115 16.39 4.58 2.65
CA LYS A 115 17.44 4.96 3.58
C LYS A 115 17.37 6.47 3.81
N THR A 116 16.98 6.86 5.02
CA THR A 116 17.11 8.23 5.49
C THR A 116 18.52 8.46 6.02
N VAL A 117 19.08 9.65 5.79
CA VAL A 117 20.45 9.99 6.29
C VAL A 117 20.41 10.35 7.77
N SER A 118 19.27 10.84 8.25
CA SER A 118 18.98 11.17 9.65
C SER A 118 17.47 11.21 9.83
N ASP A 119 16.97 10.65 10.93
CA ASP A 119 15.53 10.71 11.23
C ASP A 119 15.09 12.14 11.57
N ASP A 120 15.97 13.04 12.02
CA ASP A 120 15.62 14.41 12.41
C ASP A 120 15.12 15.26 11.23
N TYR A 121 15.60 14.97 10.01
CA TYR A 121 15.23 15.72 8.80
C TYR A 121 14.24 14.97 7.92
N PHE A 122 14.12 13.66 8.08
CA PHE A 122 13.41 12.79 7.16
C PHE A 122 12.32 11.96 7.85
N GLN A 123 11.76 12.45 8.98
CA GLN A 123 10.68 11.76 9.71
C GLN A 123 9.52 11.36 8.80
N ALA A 124 9.15 12.19 7.82
CA ALA A 124 8.09 11.89 6.87
C ALA A 124 8.37 10.64 6.01
N PHE A 125 9.64 10.26 5.85
CA PHE A 125 10.09 9.10 5.08
C PHE A 125 10.58 7.93 5.95
N HIS A 126 10.50 8.07 7.27
CA HIS A 126 10.83 7.00 8.20
C HIS A 126 9.93 5.79 7.94
N ASP A 127 10.49 4.58 8.04
CA ASP A 127 9.81 3.30 7.81
C ASP A 127 9.07 3.17 6.47
N LEU A 128 9.45 3.93 5.44
CA LEU A 128 8.88 3.76 4.10
C LEU A 128 9.72 2.81 3.23
N SER A 129 9.04 2.02 2.42
CA SER A 129 9.60 1.03 1.51
C SER A 129 8.87 1.03 0.17
N TRP A 130 9.62 0.70 -0.88
CA TRP A 130 9.04 0.20 -2.13
C TRP A 130 8.80 -1.31 -2.04
N HIS A 131 7.67 -1.75 -2.58
CA HIS A 131 7.27 -3.15 -2.62
C HIS A 131 6.95 -3.55 -4.06
N PHE A 132 7.64 -4.59 -4.54
CA PHE A 132 7.41 -5.18 -5.85
C PHE A 132 7.02 -6.65 -5.68
N PHE A 133 5.87 -7.04 -6.23
CA PHE A 133 5.38 -8.41 -6.17
C PHE A 133 5.85 -9.19 -7.40
N SER A 134 6.36 -10.41 -7.16
CA SER A 134 6.77 -11.33 -8.21
C SER A 134 6.22 -12.73 -7.91
N ILE A 135 4.97 -12.94 -8.30
CA ILE A 135 4.25 -14.21 -8.07
C ILE A 135 4.13 -14.96 -9.40
N GLU A 136 4.37 -16.26 -9.38
CA GLU A 136 4.22 -17.09 -10.57
C GLU A 136 2.77 -17.08 -11.09
N PRO A 137 2.56 -17.10 -12.43
CA PRO A 137 1.22 -17.20 -13.00
C PRO A 137 0.46 -18.41 -12.41
N GLU A 138 -0.82 -18.21 -12.08
CA GLU A 138 -1.70 -19.26 -11.54
C GLU A 138 -1.29 -19.86 -10.17
N MET A 139 -0.25 -19.35 -9.52
CA MET A 139 0.13 -19.78 -8.18
C MET A 139 -1.01 -19.50 -7.17
N GLN A 140 -1.36 -20.53 -6.40
CA GLN A 140 -2.33 -20.40 -5.30
C GLN A 140 -1.66 -19.73 -4.09
N LEU A 141 -2.22 -18.59 -3.68
CA LEU A 141 -1.75 -17.81 -2.54
C LEU A 141 -2.43 -18.30 -1.25
N ASN A 142 -1.75 -19.16 -0.52
CA ASN A 142 -2.23 -19.66 0.77
C ASN A 142 -1.98 -18.63 1.88
N ILE A 143 -3.04 -18.26 2.58
CA ILE A 143 -2.97 -17.47 3.82
C ILE A 143 -2.74 -18.47 4.95
N VAL A 144 -1.63 -18.35 5.68
CA VAL A 144 -1.29 -19.20 6.84
C VAL A 144 -1.94 -18.63 8.10
#